data_AF-A0A661LDI9-F1
#
_entry.id   AF-A0A661LDI9-F1
#
_cell.length_a   1.000
_cell.length_b   1.000
_cell.length_c   1.000
_cell.angle_alpha   90.00
_cell.angle_beta   90.00
_cell.angle_gamma   90.00
#
_symmetry.space_group_name_H-M   'P 1'
#
loop_
_entity.id
_entity.type
_entity.pdbx_description
1 polymer ?
#
loop_
_entity_poly.entity_id
_entity_poly.type
_entity_poly.pdbx_seq_one_letter_code
_entity_poly.pdbx_strand_id
1 'polypeptide(L)'
;TGANSYQLSYDDGAVRWESSGAANRDITDTIEGGKLGGWLDVRDEVIPGYEADLNELAKAIIWEVNRIHTQGVGTQGFTSITGSYGVTNAGAALQSSGLDFEDKITDGSFHIWVYDSNGDVVGSGPLTINIDADVTSLNALVTDINNQAGGNITASVDANGRLQLSSATGYTFAFSEDTSGVLAALGINTFFTGSSPTDGDYAKFIEVNPVVEQNKAYIAAGKIDSSTGEMAEGDNANVLDMINLSYSEISMNHYHYERGTGALPPEPVSTTLDDYLHTLEGSIGIKSQSVTRSREYTEVIVNQLERTRDNISAVSIDEEMANIIKYQHAYAAAAKLISTGDEMFKTLLDIR
;
A
#
# COMPACT_ATOMS: atom_id res chain seq x y z
N THR A 1 -39.34 33.73 -4.92
CA THR A 1 -38.50 32.75 -5.65
C THR A 1 -37.88 31.85 -4.62
N GLY A 2 -38.44 30.64 -4.44
CA GLY A 2 -37.97 29.70 -3.43
C GLY A 2 -36.54 29.27 -3.73
N ALA A 3 -35.65 29.37 -2.74
CA ALA A 3 -34.32 28.81 -2.84
C ALA A 3 -34.46 27.28 -2.92
N ASN A 4 -34.28 26.71 -4.11
CA ASN A 4 -34.09 25.28 -4.23
C ASN A 4 -32.72 24.97 -3.60
N SER A 5 -32.73 24.51 -2.34
CA SER A 5 -31.54 23.91 -1.72
C SER A 5 -31.46 22.46 -2.18
N TYR A 6 -30.48 22.15 -3.02
CA TYR A 6 -30.17 20.78 -3.41
C TYR A 6 -29.22 20.19 -2.37
N GLN A 7 -29.53 18.99 -1.88
CA GLN A 7 -28.70 18.31 -0.89
C GLN A 7 -27.51 17.62 -1.57
N LEU A 8 -26.37 17.68 -0.89
CA LEU A 8 -25.22 16.84 -1.18
C LEU A 8 -25.27 15.67 -0.20
N SER A 9 -25.14 14.46 -0.72
CA SER A 9 -24.97 13.25 0.08
C SER A 9 -23.61 12.62 -0.19
N TYR A 10 -23.07 11.90 0.80
CA TYR A 10 -21.87 11.09 0.65
C TYR A 10 -22.25 9.64 0.91
N ASP A 11 -22.15 8.81 -0.13
CA ASP A 11 -22.51 7.40 -0.07
C ASP A 11 -21.64 6.60 -1.04
N ASP A 12 -21.20 5.42 -0.60
CA ASP A 12 -20.33 4.51 -1.36
C ASP A 12 -19.04 5.17 -1.89
N GLY A 13 -18.40 6.01 -1.06
CA GLY A 13 -17.17 6.71 -1.45
C GLY A 13 -17.38 7.88 -2.42
N ALA A 14 -18.61 8.16 -2.85
CA ALA A 14 -18.91 9.20 -3.82
C ALA A 14 -19.65 10.39 -3.19
N VAL A 15 -19.31 11.61 -3.63
CA VAL A 15 -20.11 12.80 -3.39
C VAL A 15 -21.21 12.86 -4.45
N ARG A 16 -22.46 12.79 -4.01
CA ARG A 16 -23.63 12.75 -4.88
C ARG A 16 -24.44 14.02 -4.76
N TRP A 17 -24.90 14.51 -5.90
CA TRP A 17 -25.85 15.61 -6.01
C TRP A 17 -27.26 15.05 -6.16
N GLU A 18 -28.16 15.44 -5.26
CA GLU A 18 -29.56 15.03 -5.27
C GLU A 18 -30.42 16.05 -6.00
N SER A 19 -30.91 15.68 -7.19
CA SER A 19 -31.88 16.46 -7.95
C SER A 19 -33.30 16.28 -7.40
N SER A 20 -34.15 17.30 -7.58
CA SER A 20 -35.58 17.27 -7.21
C SER A 20 -36.41 16.17 -7.91
N GLY A 21 -35.81 15.41 -8.83
CA GLY A 21 -36.44 14.32 -9.59
C GLY A 21 -35.98 12.90 -9.25
N ALA A 22 -35.42 12.65 -8.06
CA ALA A 22 -34.95 11.33 -7.60
C ALA A 22 -33.77 10.73 -8.39
N ALA A 23 -33.02 11.56 -9.12
CA ALA A 23 -31.77 11.16 -9.75
C ALA A 23 -30.59 11.64 -8.89
N ASN A 24 -29.82 10.69 -8.36
CA ASN A 24 -28.54 10.94 -7.69
C ASN A 24 -27.44 10.92 -8.74
N ARG A 25 -26.73 12.03 -8.91
CA ARG A 25 -25.59 12.13 -9.83
C ARG A 25 -24.30 12.15 -9.03
N ASP A 26 -23.38 11.24 -9.33
CA ASP A 26 -22.01 11.34 -8.82
C ASP A 26 -21.34 12.58 -9.41
N ILE A 27 -20.80 13.41 -8.53
CA ILE A 27 -20.09 14.64 -8.86
C ILE A 27 -18.69 14.68 -8.25
N THR A 28 -18.20 13.57 -7.68
CA THR A 28 -16.91 13.46 -6.99
C THR A 28 -15.79 14.04 -7.83
N ASP A 29 -15.65 13.57 -9.07
CA ASP A 29 -14.57 13.99 -9.97
C ASP A 29 -14.75 15.41 -10.52
N THR A 30 -15.93 16.02 -10.35
CA THR A 30 -16.17 17.41 -10.75
C THR A 30 -15.77 18.42 -9.67
N ILE A 31 -15.49 17.95 -8.44
CA ILE A 31 -15.11 18.79 -7.32
C ILE A 31 -13.58 18.90 -7.30
N GLU A 32 -13.06 19.86 -8.08
CA GLU A 32 -11.62 20.09 -8.24
C GLU A 32 -11.03 21.08 -7.22
N GLY A 33 -11.85 21.64 -6.33
CA GLY A 33 -11.41 22.76 -5.51
C GLY A 33 -12.12 22.93 -4.17
N GLY A 34 -11.66 23.93 -3.43
CA GLY A 34 -12.10 24.19 -2.07
C GLY A 34 -11.67 23.09 -1.09
N LYS A 35 -12.22 23.16 0.13
CA LYS A 35 -11.87 22.19 1.18
C LYS A 35 -12.26 20.76 0.77
N LEU A 36 -13.42 20.59 0.14
CA LEU A 36 -13.92 19.26 -0.26
C LEU A 36 -13.06 18.63 -1.35
N GLY A 37 -12.69 19.38 -2.40
CA GLY A 37 -11.77 18.88 -3.43
C GLY A 37 -10.42 18.47 -2.85
N GLY A 38 -9.85 19.29 -1.95
CA GLY A 38 -8.61 18.92 -1.27
C GLY A 38 -8.70 17.66 -0.41
N TRP A 39 -9.85 17.41 0.24
CA TRP A 39 -10.08 16.14 0.96
C TRP A 39 -10.17 14.95 0.00
N LEU A 40 -10.81 15.13 -1.15
CA LEU A 40 -10.88 14.10 -2.19
C LEU A 40 -9.50 13.84 -2.79
N ASP A 41 -8.68 14.85 -3.08
CA ASP A 41 -7.28 14.69 -3.52
C ASP A 41 -6.49 13.84 -2.51
N VAL A 42 -6.62 14.14 -1.22
CA VAL A 42 -5.90 13.42 -0.16
C VAL A 42 -6.33 11.95 -0.10
N ARG A 43 -7.64 11.69 -0.18
CA ARG A 43 -8.22 10.35 -0.08
C ARG A 43 -7.96 9.49 -1.32
N ASP A 44 -8.06 10.08 -2.51
CA ASP A 44 -8.09 9.33 -3.78
C ASP A 44 -6.72 9.27 -4.47
N GLU A 45 -5.84 10.22 -4.20
CA GLU A 45 -4.52 10.31 -4.86
C GLU A 45 -3.37 10.19 -3.86
N VAL A 46 -3.35 11.04 -2.83
CA VAL A 46 -2.16 11.21 -1.99
C VAL A 46 -1.94 10.02 -1.06
N ILE A 47 -2.95 9.62 -0.28
CA ILE A 47 -2.84 8.50 0.64
C ILE A 47 -2.63 7.19 -0.12
N PRO A 48 -3.43 6.83 -1.14
CA PRO A 48 -3.24 5.59 -1.88
C PRO A 48 -1.86 5.50 -2.55
N GLY A 49 -1.34 6.60 -3.10
CA GLY A 49 0.00 6.65 -3.67
C GLY A 49 1.09 6.31 -2.65
N TYR A 50 1.06 6.96 -1.48
CA TYR A 50 2.05 6.69 -0.43
C TYR A 50 1.90 5.30 0.21
N GLU A 51 0.67 4.79 0.33
CA GLU A 51 0.43 3.41 0.78
C GLU A 51 1.02 2.41 -0.21
N ALA A 52 0.82 2.63 -1.52
CA ALA A 52 1.37 1.76 -2.56
C ALA A 52 2.91 1.78 -2.60
N ASP A 53 3.52 2.95 -2.50
CA ASP A 53 5.00 3.07 -2.44
C ASP A 53 5.56 2.41 -1.17
N LEU A 54 4.90 2.58 -0.02
CA LEU A 54 5.30 1.91 1.22
C LEU A 54 5.17 0.39 1.11
N ASN A 55 4.10 -0.09 0.48
CA ASN A 55 3.90 -1.50 0.19
C ASN A 55 4.97 -2.06 -0.75
N GLU A 56 5.38 -1.30 -1.77
CA GLU A 56 6.48 -1.69 -2.66
C GLU A 56 7.81 -1.80 -1.91
N LEU A 57 8.14 -0.82 -1.06
CA LEU A 57 9.34 -0.87 -0.23
C LEU A 57 9.32 -2.12 0.68
N ALA A 58 8.19 -2.40 1.32
CA ALA A 58 8.04 -3.59 2.16
C ALA A 58 8.18 -4.89 1.34
N LYS A 59 7.57 -4.96 0.15
CA LYS A 59 7.69 -6.09 -0.79
C LYS A 59 9.15 -6.31 -1.19
N ALA A 60 9.87 -5.24 -1.51
CA ALA A 60 11.28 -5.28 -1.87
C ALA A 60 12.15 -5.75 -0.69
N ILE A 61 11.93 -5.23 0.52
CA ILE A 61 12.64 -5.69 1.73
C ILE A 61 12.42 -7.19 1.97
N ILE A 62 11.16 -7.64 1.93
CA ILE A 62 10.83 -9.07 2.10
C ILE A 62 11.60 -9.90 1.08
N TRP A 63 11.47 -9.55 -0.20
CA TRP A 63 12.05 -10.33 -1.29
C TRP A 63 13.58 -10.35 -1.23
N GLU A 64 14.23 -9.18 -1.22
CA GLU A 64 15.69 -9.08 -1.33
C GLU A 64 16.40 -9.69 -0.12
N VAL A 65 15.89 -9.47 1.09
CA VAL A 65 16.44 -10.09 2.30
C VAL A 65 16.24 -11.60 2.26
N ASN A 66 15.04 -12.06 1.92
CA ASN A 66 14.79 -13.50 1.84
C ASN A 66 15.62 -14.16 0.75
N ARG A 67 15.83 -13.51 -0.39
CA ARG A 67 16.63 -14.03 -1.50
C ARG A 67 18.06 -14.38 -1.09
N ILE A 68 18.64 -13.61 -0.18
CA ILE A 68 19.96 -13.89 0.40
C ILE A 68 19.84 -14.89 1.56
N HIS A 69 18.87 -14.69 2.46
CA HIS A 69 18.71 -15.56 3.64
C HIS A 69 18.47 -17.02 3.26
N THR A 70 17.68 -17.30 2.21
CA THR A 70 17.37 -18.68 1.79
C THR A 70 18.59 -19.48 1.36
N GLN A 71 19.66 -18.80 0.93
CA GLN A 71 20.92 -19.40 0.46
C GLN A 71 21.95 -19.56 1.58
N GLY A 72 21.69 -18.99 2.75
CA GLY A 72 22.54 -19.13 3.91
C GLY A 72 22.10 -20.29 4.81
N VAL A 73 22.92 -20.52 5.83
CA VAL A 73 22.68 -21.54 6.85
C VAL A 73 22.90 -20.96 8.24
N GLY A 74 22.09 -21.45 9.17
CA GLY A 74 22.28 -21.14 10.59
C GLY A 74 23.27 -22.08 11.25
N THR A 75 23.27 -22.14 12.58
CA THR A 75 24.16 -23.02 13.35
C THR A 75 23.64 -24.46 13.45
N GLN A 76 22.44 -24.72 12.91
CA GLN A 76 21.78 -26.02 12.92
C GLN A 76 21.03 -26.25 11.61
N GLY A 77 21.06 -27.48 11.10
CA GLY A 77 20.20 -27.91 10.00
C GLY A 77 18.76 -28.14 10.46
N PHE A 78 17.83 -28.12 9.52
CA PHE A 78 16.41 -28.38 9.74
C PHE A 78 16.13 -29.87 9.88
N THR A 79 15.21 -30.22 10.77
CA THR A 79 14.55 -31.54 10.79
C THR A 79 13.17 -31.50 10.15
N SER A 80 12.52 -30.33 10.17
CA SER A 80 11.29 -30.06 9.47
C SER A 80 11.19 -28.57 9.16
N ILE A 81 10.72 -28.24 7.95
CA ILE A 81 10.41 -26.88 7.56
C ILE A 81 9.16 -26.89 6.68
N THR A 82 8.29 -25.91 6.88
CA THR A 82 7.14 -25.63 6.03
C THR A 82 7.32 -24.26 5.42
N GLY A 83 7.11 -24.16 4.11
CA GLY A 83 7.14 -22.90 3.39
C GLY A 83 6.10 -21.93 3.93
N SER A 84 6.41 -20.64 3.87
CA SER A 84 5.52 -19.59 4.36
C SER A 84 4.43 -19.24 3.35
N TYR A 85 4.67 -19.52 2.06
CA TYR A 85 3.79 -19.16 0.95
C TYR A 85 3.24 -20.43 0.26
N GLY A 86 1.95 -20.39 -0.06
CA GLY A 86 1.24 -21.52 -0.65
C GLY A 86 0.81 -21.22 -2.07
N VAL A 87 0.88 -22.22 -2.95
CA VAL A 87 0.35 -22.12 -4.30
C VAL A 87 -1.17 -22.29 -4.30
N THR A 88 -1.85 -21.62 -5.22
CA THR A 88 -3.28 -21.86 -5.48
C THR A 88 -3.51 -23.13 -6.31
N ASN A 89 -2.55 -23.49 -7.16
CA ASN A 89 -2.58 -24.70 -7.97
C ASN A 89 -1.21 -25.40 -8.02
N ALA A 90 -1.05 -26.48 -7.26
CA ALA A 90 0.20 -27.23 -7.17
C ALA A 90 0.60 -28.01 -8.44
N GLY A 91 -0.32 -28.13 -9.41
CA GLY A 91 -0.05 -28.75 -10.72
C GLY A 91 0.30 -27.75 -11.82
N ALA A 92 0.13 -26.45 -11.60
CA ALA A 92 0.56 -25.41 -12.54
C ALA A 92 2.07 -25.17 -12.45
N ALA A 93 2.65 -24.61 -13.51
CA ALA A 93 4.04 -24.14 -13.47
C ALA A 93 4.21 -23.09 -12.37
N LEU A 94 5.37 -23.06 -11.72
CA LEU A 94 5.61 -22.21 -10.56
C LEU A 94 5.35 -20.72 -10.85
N GLN A 95 5.67 -20.22 -12.04
CA GLN A 95 5.38 -18.85 -12.50
C GLN A 95 3.89 -18.54 -12.76
N SER A 96 3.01 -19.53 -12.65
CA SER A 96 1.55 -19.39 -12.82
C SER A 96 0.77 -20.13 -11.74
N SER A 97 1.44 -20.38 -10.60
CA SER A 97 0.91 -21.17 -9.50
C SER A 97 0.10 -20.34 -8.51
N GLY A 98 0.11 -19.01 -8.67
CA GLY A 98 -0.53 -18.04 -7.79
C GLY A 98 0.33 -17.71 -6.56
N LEU A 99 1.65 -17.82 -6.67
CA LEU A 99 2.57 -17.33 -5.63
C LEU A 99 2.74 -15.81 -5.78
N ASP A 100 2.84 -15.11 -4.66
CA ASP A 100 3.06 -13.65 -4.64
C ASP A 100 4.30 -13.18 -5.39
N PHE A 101 5.34 -14.01 -5.39
CA PHE A 101 6.64 -13.74 -6.01
C PHE A 101 6.88 -14.67 -7.20
N GLU A 102 5.83 -15.14 -7.85
CA GLU A 102 5.95 -16.04 -9.02
C GLU A 102 6.75 -15.39 -10.16
N ASP A 103 6.65 -14.06 -10.32
CA ASP A 103 7.39 -13.26 -11.30
C ASP A 103 8.90 -13.21 -11.06
N LYS A 104 9.34 -13.56 -9.84
CA LYS A 104 10.75 -13.53 -9.45
C LYS A 104 11.44 -14.90 -9.56
N ILE A 105 10.69 -15.95 -9.88
CA ILE A 105 11.24 -17.29 -10.11
C ILE A 105 11.84 -17.33 -11.51
N THR A 106 13.05 -17.84 -11.66
CA THR A 106 13.73 -18.01 -12.96
C THR A 106 14.28 -19.43 -13.11
N ASP A 107 14.63 -19.81 -14.33
CA ASP A 107 15.34 -21.05 -14.59
C ASP A 107 16.64 -21.10 -13.79
N GLY A 108 16.95 -22.25 -13.21
CA GLY A 108 18.11 -22.41 -12.37
C GLY A 108 18.05 -23.69 -11.55
N SER A 109 18.66 -23.64 -10.37
CA SER A 109 18.65 -24.76 -9.42
C SER A 109 18.86 -24.26 -8.01
N PHE A 110 18.65 -25.14 -7.04
CA PHE A 110 19.11 -24.96 -5.67
C PHE A 110 19.66 -26.27 -5.11
N HIS A 111 20.45 -26.16 -4.05
CA HIS A 111 21.07 -27.30 -3.38
C HIS A 111 20.40 -27.60 -2.04
N ILE A 112 20.22 -28.89 -1.75
CA ILE A 112 19.88 -29.40 -0.42
C ILE A 112 21.03 -30.27 0.08
N TRP A 113 21.63 -29.88 1.20
CA TRP A 113 22.62 -30.68 1.91
C TRP A 113 21.95 -31.51 2.98
N VAL A 114 22.33 -32.78 3.09
CA VAL A 114 21.81 -33.70 4.11
C VAL A 114 22.96 -34.08 5.03
N TYR A 115 22.72 -34.03 6.33
CA TYR A 115 23.70 -34.36 7.36
C TYR A 115 23.19 -35.49 8.23
N ASP A 116 24.09 -36.40 8.61
CA ASP A 116 23.79 -37.48 9.55
C ASP A 116 23.83 -37.01 11.02
N SER A 117 23.66 -37.94 11.97
CA SER A 117 23.67 -37.64 13.40
C SER A 117 25.03 -37.18 13.94
N ASN A 118 26.11 -37.39 13.20
CA ASN A 118 27.45 -36.93 13.53
C ASN A 118 27.76 -35.55 12.94
N GLY A 119 26.88 -35.02 12.08
CA GLY A 119 27.08 -33.78 11.34
C GLY A 119 27.86 -33.96 10.03
N ASP A 120 28.11 -35.20 9.61
CA ASP A 120 28.79 -35.49 8.35
C ASP A 120 27.80 -35.40 7.19
N VAL A 121 28.27 -34.89 6.04
CA VAL A 121 27.46 -34.82 4.82
C VAL A 121 27.14 -36.23 4.33
N VAL A 122 25.86 -36.49 4.08
CA VAL A 122 25.37 -37.75 3.54
C VAL A 122 25.51 -37.75 2.02
N GLY A 123 26.24 -38.73 1.50
CA GLY A 123 26.47 -38.89 0.05
C GLY A 123 27.81 -38.29 -0.39
N SER A 124 27.88 -37.86 -1.66
CA SER A 124 29.10 -37.29 -2.26
C SER A 124 28.98 -35.80 -2.59
N GLY A 125 27.92 -35.13 -2.12
CA GLY A 125 27.60 -33.75 -2.42
C GLY A 125 26.14 -33.41 -2.13
N PRO A 126 25.67 -32.21 -2.53
CA PRO A 126 24.28 -31.81 -2.34
C PRO A 126 23.34 -32.54 -3.30
N LEU A 127 22.06 -32.54 -2.95
CA LEU A 127 20.98 -32.82 -3.89
C LEU A 127 20.75 -31.57 -4.74
N THR A 128 20.89 -31.69 -6.06
CA THR A 128 20.70 -30.56 -7.00
C THR A 128 19.30 -30.62 -7.59
N ILE A 129 18.46 -29.70 -7.16
CA ILE A 129 17.07 -29.61 -7.61
C ILE A 129 17.00 -28.58 -8.74
N ASN A 130 16.63 -29.02 -9.94
CA ASN A 130 16.58 -28.15 -11.11
C ASN A 130 15.19 -27.53 -11.27
N ILE A 131 15.16 -26.24 -11.58
CA ILE A 131 13.94 -25.46 -11.77
C ILE A 131 13.93 -24.94 -13.20
N ASP A 132 12.86 -25.28 -13.92
CA ASP A 132 12.43 -24.62 -15.14
C ASP A 132 11.18 -23.83 -14.74
N ALA A 133 11.23 -22.50 -14.77
CA ALA A 133 10.24 -21.65 -14.12
C ALA A 133 8.86 -21.74 -14.80
N ASP A 134 8.87 -21.98 -16.11
CA ASP A 134 7.68 -22.10 -16.98
C ASP A 134 7.10 -23.53 -17.01
N VAL A 135 7.83 -24.52 -16.46
CA VAL A 135 7.44 -25.95 -16.58
C VAL A 135 7.33 -26.64 -15.23
N THR A 136 8.27 -26.42 -14.32
CA THR A 136 8.29 -27.10 -13.01
C THR A 136 7.09 -26.65 -12.20
N SER A 137 6.26 -27.61 -11.78
CA SER A 137 5.16 -27.40 -10.83
C SER A 137 5.59 -27.77 -9.41
N LEU A 138 4.84 -27.33 -8.40
CA LEU A 138 5.11 -27.72 -7.00
C LEU A 138 5.04 -29.25 -6.81
N ASN A 139 4.10 -29.93 -7.48
CA ASN A 139 4.00 -31.39 -7.45
C ASN A 139 5.22 -32.08 -8.09
N ALA A 140 5.73 -31.52 -9.21
CA ALA A 140 6.94 -32.02 -9.85
C ALA A 140 8.17 -31.80 -8.97
N LEU A 141 8.28 -30.62 -8.34
CA LEU A 141 9.33 -30.28 -7.38
C LEU A 141 9.35 -31.25 -6.19
N VAL A 142 8.20 -31.53 -5.59
CA VAL A 142 8.07 -32.53 -4.52
C VAL A 142 8.53 -33.91 -4.98
N THR A 143 8.17 -34.29 -6.19
CA THR A 143 8.58 -35.59 -6.76
C THR A 143 10.10 -35.65 -6.97
N ASP A 144 10.71 -34.59 -7.50
CA ASP A 144 12.16 -34.51 -7.74
C ASP A 144 12.94 -34.57 -6.41
N ILE A 145 12.55 -33.78 -5.41
CA ILE A 145 13.17 -33.82 -4.08
C ILE A 145 13.10 -35.22 -3.48
N ASN A 146 11.93 -35.88 -3.50
CA ASN A 146 11.78 -37.22 -2.95
C ASN A 146 12.62 -38.27 -3.69
N ASN A 147 12.73 -38.16 -5.02
CA ASN A 147 13.54 -39.07 -5.82
C ASN A 147 15.03 -38.91 -5.50
N GLN A 148 15.52 -37.68 -5.37
CA GLN A 148 16.93 -37.40 -5.09
C GLN A 148 17.31 -37.69 -3.63
N ALA A 149 16.42 -37.42 -2.68
CA ALA A 149 16.71 -37.56 -1.25
C ALA A 149 16.85 -39.01 -0.77
N GLY A 150 16.46 -40.00 -1.57
CA GLY A 150 16.68 -41.42 -1.27
C GLY A 150 16.05 -41.91 0.04
N GLY A 151 15.03 -41.21 0.55
CA GLY A 151 14.36 -41.48 1.82
C GLY A 151 14.96 -40.77 3.05
N ASN A 152 16.03 -39.99 2.90
CA ASN A 152 16.61 -39.20 4.00
C ASN A 152 15.78 -37.96 4.33
N ILE A 153 15.07 -37.43 3.33
CA ILE A 153 14.12 -36.31 3.42
C ILE A 153 12.85 -36.73 2.69
N THR A 154 11.70 -36.38 3.25
CA THR A 154 10.39 -36.46 2.59
C THR A 154 9.89 -35.04 2.31
N ALA A 155 9.56 -34.76 1.06
CA ALA A 155 8.84 -33.56 0.64
C ALA A 155 7.35 -33.87 0.42
N SER A 156 6.48 -32.92 0.74
CA SER A 156 5.03 -32.99 0.51
C SER A 156 4.41 -31.60 0.35
N VAL A 157 3.17 -31.54 -0.16
CA VAL A 157 2.36 -30.32 -0.18
C VAL A 157 1.31 -30.40 0.92
N ASP A 158 1.18 -29.34 1.71
CA ASP A 158 0.17 -29.27 2.77
C ASP A 158 -1.22 -28.87 2.26
N ALA A 159 -2.20 -28.85 3.16
CA ALA A 159 -3.58 -28.48 2.81
C ALA A 159 -3.74 -27.04 2.29
N ASN A 160 -2.75 -26.17 2.54
CA ASN A 160 -2.71 -24.77 2.11
C ASN A 160 -1.83 -24.57 0.87
N GLY A 161 -1.40 -25.65 0.19
CA GLY A 161 -0.55 -25.55 -0.99
C GLY A 161 0.91 -25.20 -0.70
N ARG A 162 1.39 -25.36 0.55
CA ARG A 162 2.77 -25.01 0.93
C ARG A 162 3.68 -26.22 0.85
N LEU A 163 4.92 -26.01 0.43
CA LEU A 163 5.95 -27.04 0.45
C LEU A 163 6.32 -27.39 1.90
N GLN A 164 6.32 -28.67 2.25
CA GLN A 164 6.82 -29.17 3.52
C GLN A 164 7.96 -30.15 3.28
N LEU A 165 9.04 -30.01 4.04
CA LEU A 165 10.14 -30.97 4.06
C LEU A 165 10.33 -31.48 5.48
N SER A 166 10.54 -32.79 5.63
CA SER A 166 10.86 -33.41 6.91
C SER A 166 11.94 -34.46 6.74
N SER A 167 12.95 -34.45 7.60
CA SER A 167 14.02 -35.42 7.60
C SER A 167 13.57 -36.75 8.22
N ALA A 168 14.23 -37.83 7.81
CA ALA A 168 14.17 -39.09 8.55
C ALA A 168 14.92 -38.97 9.89
N THR A 169 14.61 -39.85 10.84
CA THR A 169 15.24 -39.83 12.16
C THR A 169 16.76 -39.96 12.05
N GLY A 170 17.48 -39.05 12.72
CA GLY A 170 18.94 -39.02 12.70
C GLY A 170 19.55 -38.19 11.56
N TYR A 171 18.72 -37.53 10.74
CA TYR A 171 19.20 -36.64 9.69
C TYR A 171 18.72 -35.21 9.90
N THR A 172 19.51 -34.25 9.40
CA THR A 172 19.11 -32.85 9.23
C THR A 172 19.43 -32.39 7.81
N PHE A 173 18.89 -31.25 7.39
CA PHE A 173 19.20 -30.69 6.09
C PHE A 173 19.31 -29.18 6.10
N ALA A 174 20.03 -28.64 5.11
CA ALA A 174 20.17 -27.22 4.90
C ALA A 174 20.16 -26.89 3.41
N PHE A 175 19.99 -25.62 3.07
CA PHE A 175 19.88 -25.15 1.70
C PHE A 175 21.08 -24.29 1.34
N SER A 176 21.45 -24.27 0.07
CA SER A 176 22.44 -23.33 -0.46
C SER A 176 22.22 -23.07 -1.95
N GLU A 177 22.89 -22.04 -2.47
CA GLU A 177 23.04 -21.80 -3.91
C GLU A 177 21.72 -21.86 -4.71
N ASP A 178 20.65 -21.27 -4.17
CA ASP A 178 19.43 -21.08 -4.94
C ASP A 178 19.66 -20.01 -6.00
N THR A 179 19.80 -20.41 -7.26
CA THR A 179 19.92 -19.51 -8.41
C THR A 179 18.55 -19.19 -9.03
N SER A 180 17.54 -20.01 -8.75
CA SER A 180 16.18 -19.88 -9.28
C SER A 180 15.29 -18.89 -8.52
N GLY A 181 15.61 -18.60 -7.26
CA GLY A 181 14.77 -17.80 -6.36
C GLY A 181 13.55 -18.56 -5.80
N VAL A 182 13.40 -19.83 -6.14
CA VAL A 182 12.23 -20.63 -5.78
C VAL A 182 12.08 -20.80 -4.26
N LEU A 183 13.18 -20.87 -3.50
CA LEU A 183 13.10 -21.04 -2.05
C LEU A 183 12.50 -19.79 -1.39
N ALA A 184 12.90 -18.60 -1.85
CA ALA A 184 12.33 -17.34 -1.36
C ALA A 184 10.85 -17.23 -1.74
N ALA A 185 10.49 -17.57 -2.98
CA ALA A 185 9.11 -17.52 -3.47
C ALA A 185 8.17 -18.52 -2.77
N LEU A 186 8.68 -19.69 -2.34
CA LEU A 186 7.93 -20.67 -1.54
C LEU A 186 7.98 -20.37 -0.02
N GLY A 187 8.80 -19.41 0.40
CA GLY A 187 8.94 -19.03 1.79
C GLY A 187 9.70 -20.07 2.64
N ILE A 188 10.64 -20.79 2.03
CA ILE A 188 11.50 -21.79 2.67
C ILE A 188 12.80 -21.11 3.11
N ASN A 189 13.21 -21.32 4.36
CA ASN A 189 14.42 -20.73 4.93
C ASN A 189 14.45 -19.18 4.83
N THR A 190 13.30 -18.53 5.02
CA THR A 190 13.17 -17.06 4.93
C THR A 190 13.32 -16.37 6.28
N PHE A 191 13.82 -15.12 6.26
CA PHE A 191 13.90 -14.28 7.47
C PHE A 191 12.59 -13.57 7.74
N PHE A 192 11.97 -13.01 6.70
CA PHE A 192 10.66 -12.37 6.78
C PHE A 192 9.57 -13.28 6.22
N THR A 193 8.38 -13.15 6.78
CA THR A 193 7.12 -13.54 6.16
C THR A 193 6.31 -12.27 5.85
N GLY A 194 5.18 -12.46 5.20
CA GLY A 194 4.39 -11.36 4.64
C GLY A 194 4.11 -11.64 3.18
N SER A 195 2.84 -11.70 2.85
CA SER A 195 2.29 -11.99 1.54
C SER A 195 0.94 -11.28 1.45
N SER A 196 0.66 -10.70 0.29
CA SER A 196 -0.60 -10.00 0.01
C SER A 196 -0.92 -10.08 -1.49
N PRO A 197 -1.22 -11.28 -2.01
CA PRO A 197 -1.42 -11.47 -3.45
C PRO A 197 -2.70 -10.80 -3.96
N THR A 198 -3.65 -10.51 -3.07
CA THR A 198 -4.96 -9.96 -3.43
C THR A 198 -5.02 -8.44 -3.25
N ASP A 199 -4.54 -7.94 -2.12
CA ASP A 199 -4.75 -6.54 -1.71
C ASP A 199 -3.48 -5.68 -1.83
N GLY A 200 -2.30 -6.29 -2.00
CA GLY A 200 -1.03 -5.55 -2.14
C GLY A 200 -0.49 -4.92 -0.85
N ASP A 201 -1.08 -5.23 0.30
CA ASP A 201 -0.82 -4.67 1.64
C ASP A 201 0.49 -5.21 2.30
N TYR A 202 1.60 -5.31 1.55
CA TYR A 202 2.85 -5.88 2.07
C TYR A 202 3.37 -5.20 3.34
N ALA A 203 3.24 -3.87 3.46
CA ALA A 203 3.70 -3.12 4.63
C ALA A 203 2.94 -3.47 5.91
N LYS A 204 1.70 -3.95 5.78
CA LYS A 204 0.87 -4.40 6.91
C LYS A 204 1.20 -5.82 7.35
N PHE A 205 1.62 -6.67 6.41
CA PHE A 205 1.81 -8.10 6.64
C PHE A 205 3.28 -8.52 6.81
N ILE A 206 4.24 -7.62 6.57
CA ILE A 206 5.65 -7.90 6.84
C ILE A 206 5.86 -8.23 8.32
N GLU A 207 6.46 -9.39 8.58
CA GLU A 207 6.78 -9.85 9.94
C GLU A 207 8.03 -10.74 9.91
N VAL A 208 8.68 -10.92 11.06
CA VAL A 208 9.79 -11.89 11.15
C VAL A 208 9.22 -13.30 11.12
N ASN A 209 9.84 -14.19 10.35
CA ASN A 209 9.39 -15.57 10.21
C ASN A 209 9.34 -16.26 11.59
N PRO A 210 8.18 -16.81 12.00
CA PRO A 210 8.03 -17.46 13.30
C PRO A 210 9.01 -18.60 13.55
N VAL A 211 9.50 -19.29 12.51
CA VAL A 211 10.53 -20.33 12.63
C VAL A 211 11.84 -19.75 13.17
N VAL A 212 12.24 -18.58 12.66
CA VAL A 212 13.45 -17.86 13.08
C VAL A 212 13.25 -17.21 14.45
N GLU A 213 12.06 -16.64 14.69
CA GLU A 213 11.71 -16.03 15.98
C GLU A 213 11.76 -17.05 17.12
N GLN A 214 11.23 -18.26 16.89
CA GLN A 214 11.21 -19.34 17.89
C GLN A 214 12.58 -19.98 18.09
N ASN A 215 13.41 -20.09 17.05
CA ASN A 215 14.75 -20.63 17.16
C ASN A 215 15.78 -19.83 16.35
N LYS A 216 16.57 -19.04 17.06
CA LYS A 216 17.64 -18.20 16.50
C LYS A 216 18.77 -18.99 15.83
N ALA A 217 18.86 -20.30 16.07
CA ALA A 217 19.80 -21.17 15.37
C ALA A 217 19.52 -21.25 13.85
N TYR A 218 18.32 -20.84 13.40
CA TYR A 218 17.93 -20.77 12.00
C TYR A 218 18.14 -19.39 11.34
N ILE A 219 18.76 -18.43 12.05
CA ILE A 219 19.24 -17.21 11.40
C ILE A 219 20.38 -17.60 10.46
N ALA A 220 20.14 -17.48 9.16
CA ALA A 220 21.03 -17.94 8.10
C ALA A 220 22.22 -16.99 7.89
N ALA A 221 23.10 -16.92 8.89
CA ALA A 221 24.21 -15.97 8.91
C ALA A 221 25.42 -16.42 8.08
N GLY A 222 25.68 -17.72 8.03
CA GLY A 222 26.80 -18.31 7.29
C GLY A 222 26.37 -18.85 5.94
N LYS A 223 27.33 -19.36 5.17
CA LYS A 223 27.08 -20.13 3.96
C LYS A 223 27.68 -21.53 4.10
N ILE A 224 27.12 -22.48 3.36
CA ILE A 224 27.69 -23.81 3.24
C ILE A 224 28.88 -23.74 2.29
N ASP A 225 30.02 -24.30 2.68
CA ASP A 225 31.15 -24.45 1.77
C ASP A 225 30.77 -25.43 0.65
N SER A 226 30.70 -24.96 -0.59
CA SER A 226 30.17 -25.76 -1.71
C SER A 226 31.06 -26.93 -2.11
N SER A 227 32.31 -26.98 -1.65
CA SER A 227 33.24 -28.08 -1.94
C SER A 227 33.20 -29.20 -0.90
N THR A 228 32.89 -28.87 0.35
CA THR A 228 32.92 -29.82 1.48
C THR A 228 31.55 -30.09 2.08
N GLY A 229 30.59 -29.17 1.89
CA GLY A 229 29.30 -29.15 2.57
C GLY A 229 29.38 -28.73 4.03
N GLU A 230 30.53 -28.24 4.51
CA GLU A 230 30.72 -27.84 5.89
C GLU A 230 29.92 -26.57 6.23
N MET A 231 29.25 -26.59 7.38
CA MET A 231 28.63 -25.42 8.00
C MET A 231 29.60 -24.84 9.03
N ALA A 232 30.41 -23.85 8.63
CA ALA A 232 31.45 -23.31 9.48
C ALA A 232 30.86 -22.51 10.66
N GLU A 233 31.16 -22.95 11.90
CA GLU A 233 30.77 -22.21 13.10
C GLU A 233 31.43 -20.81 13.12
N GLY A 234 30.60 -19.77 13.18
CA GLY A 234 31.06 -18.37 13.22
C GLY A 234 31.22 -17.71 11.85
N ASP A 235 30.86 -18.39 10.75
CA ASP A 235 30.74 -17.74 9.45
C ASP A 235 29.61 -16.70 9.43
N ASN A 236 29.90 -15.55 8.82
CA ASN A 236 28.99 -14.43 8.64
C ASN A 236 28.92 -13.94 7.18
N ALA A 237 29.42 -14.74 6.22
CA ALA A 237 29.45 -14.39 4.81
C ALA A 237 28.07 -14.05 4.24
N ASN A 238 27.00 -14.74 4.66
CA ASN A 238 25.66 -14.43 4.19
C ASN A 238 25.12 -13.11 4.75
N VAL A 239 25.46 -12.78 6.00
CA VAL A 239 25.13 -11.48 6.59
C VAL A 239 25.86 -10.34 5.87
N LEU A 240 27.11 -10.56 5.46
CA LEU A 240 27.85 -9.57 4.68
C LEU A 240 27.14 -9.25 3.35
N ASP A 241 26.61 -10.28 2.68
CA ASP A 241 25.81 -10.08 1.47
C ASP A 241 24.49 -9.35 1.77
N MET A 242 23.83 -9.67 2.89
CA MET A 242 22.66 -8.90 3.34
C MET A 242 22.98 -7.43 3.63
N ILE A 243 24.13 -7.12 4.23
CA ILE A 243 24.55 -5.73 4.47
C ILE A 243 24.77 -5.01 3.13
N ASN A 244 25.35 -5.70 2.15
CA ASN A 244 25.61 -5.13 0.82
C ASN A 244 24.33 -4.77 0.05
N LEU A 245 23.16 -5.34 0.40
CA LEU A 245 21.87 -4.92 -0.17
C LEU A 245 21.59 -3.43 0.00
N SER A 246 22.05 -2.81 1.10
CA SER A 246 21.87 -1.37 1.34
C SER A 246 22.53 -0.49 0.28
N TYR A 247 23.50 -1.03 -0.47
CA TYR A 247 24.23 -0.33 -1.53
C TYR A 247 23.86 -0.80 -2.94
N SER A 248 23.04 -1.85 -3.05
CA SER A 248 22.65 -2.42 -4.34
C SER A 248 21.46 -1.68 -4.92
N GLU A 249 21.56 -1.30 -6.18
CA GLU A 249 20.39 -0.82 -6.92
C GLU A 249 19.48 -2.01 -7.28
N ILE A 250 18.20 -1.85 -6.95
CA ILE A 250 17.14 -2.81 -7.24
C ILE A 250 16.03 -2.11 -8.04
N SER A 251 15.32 -2.88 -8.87
CA SER A 251 14.16 -2.38 -9.60
C SER A 251 12.94 -2.44 -8.68
N MET A 252 12.44 -1.27 -8.30
CA MET A 252 11.18 -1.10 -7.57
C MET A 252 10.19 -0.33 -8.44
N ASN A 253 8.92 -0.33 -8.05
CA ASN A 253 7.87 0.46 -8.70
C ASN A 253 7.60 1.75 -7.93
N HIS A 254 7.35 2.83 -8.66
CA HIS A 254 6.75 4.04 -8.12
C HIS A 254 5.31 4.15 -8.60
N TYR A 255 4.41 4.45 -7.67
CA TYR A 255 2.97 4.43 -7.92
C TYR A 255 2.41 5.85 -8.04
N HIS A 256 1.53 6.04 -9.01
CA HIS A 256 0.77 7.27 -9.16
C HIS A 256 -0.73 6.99 -9.16
N TYR A 257 -1.48 7.86 -8.50
CA TYR A 257 -2.92 7.77 -8.41
C TYR A 257 -3.54 9.09 -8.87
N GLU A 258 -4.61 8.97 -9.65
CA GLU A 258 -5.40 10.10 -10.13
C GLU A 258 -6.86 9.88 -9.76
N ARG A 259 -7.54 10.94 -9.29
CA ARG A 259 -8.97 10.86 -8.97
C ARG A 259 -9.79 10.50 -10.21
N GLY A 260 -10.72 9.56 -10.06
CA GLY A 260 -11.63 9.10 -11.11
C GLY A 260 -11.06 7.97 -11.98
N THR A 261 -9.74 7.78 -12.01
CA THR A 261 -9.06 6.67 -12.71
C THR A 261 -8.45 5.66 -11.76
N GLY A 262 -7.99 6.09 -10.58
CA GLY A 262 -7.35 5.25 -9.57
C GLY A 262 -5.85 5.09 -9.83
N ALA A 263 -5.32 3.90 -9.55
CA ALA A 263 -3.91 3.59 -9.79
C ALA A 263 -3.59 3.64 -11.30
N LEU A 264 -2.62 4.47 -11.67
CA LEU A 264 -2.01 4.42 -13.01
C LEU A 264 -1.01 3.25 -13.09
N PRO A 265 -0.60 2.84 -14.31
CA PRO A 265 0.46 1.87 -14.48
C PRO A 265 1.71 2.29 -13.69
N PRO A 266 2.27 1.41 -12.85
CA PRO A 266 3.47 1.73 -12.07
C PRO A 266 4.67 1.97 -12.98
N GLU A 267 5.55 2.88 -12.56
CA GLU A 267 6.79 3.19 -13.27
C GLU A 267 7.98 2.49 -12.58
N PRO A 268 8.75 1.65 -13.29
CA PRO A 268 9.92 1.02 -12.71
C PRO A 268 11.03 2.06 -12.48
N VAL A 269 11.65 2.01 -11.30
CA VAL A 269 12.78 2.84 -10.88
C VAL A 269 13.92 1.94 -10.39
N SER A 270 15.14 2.21 -10.85
CA SER A 270 16.36 1.61 -10.31
C SER A 270 16.87 2.50 -9.18
N THR A 271 16.84 2.00 -7.95
CA THR A 271 17.31 2.75 -6.77
C THR A 271 17.69 1.78 -5.65
N THR A 272 18.31 2.29 -4.58
CA THR A 272 18.58 1.50 -3.36
C THR A 272 17.37 1.53 -2.44
N LEU A 273 17.27 0.56 -1.52
CA LEU A 273 16.22 0.56 -0.49
C LEU A 273 16.23 1.84 0.36
N ASP A 274 17.43 2.36 0.65
CA ASP A 274 17.63 3.59 1.42
C ASP A 274 17.13 4.82 0.64
N ASP A 275 17.59 4.99 -0.60
CA ASP A 275 17.22 6.14 -1.43
C ASP A 275 15.70 6.17 -1.76
N TYR A 276 15.07 5.01 -1.94
CA TYR A 276 13.62 4.92 -2.09
C TYR A 276 12.88 5.40 -0.83
N LEU A 277 13.29 4.94 0.36
CA LEU A 277 12.70 5.40 1.63
C LEU A 277 12.90 6.91 1.82
N HIS A 278 14.11 7.41 1.56
CA HIS A 278 14.42 8.84 1.65
C HIS A 278 13.59 9.68 0.66
N THR A 279 13.34 9.16 -0.55
CA THR A 279 12.47 9.79 -1.54
C THR A 279 11.01 9.82 -1.08
N LEU A 280 10.51 8.71 -0.52
CA LEU A 280 9.16 8.63 0.05
C LEU A 280 8.98 9.66 1.17
N GLU A 281 9.86 9.66 2.17
CA GLU A 281 9.83 10.62 3.29
C GLU A 281 9.93 12.08 2.80
N GLY A 282 10.86 12.35 1.89
CA GLY A 282 11.06 13.67 1.31
C GLY A 282 9.84 14.18 0.54
N SER A 283 9.21 13.31 -0.25
CA SER A 283 8.03 13.65 -1.03
C SER A 283 6.83 13.99 -0.14
N ILE A 284 6.61 13.24 0.95
CA ILE A 284 5.56 13.51 1.96
C ILE A 284 5.80 14.89 2.58
N GLY A 285 7.05 15.21 2.94
CA GLY A 285 7.42 16.52 3.46
C GLY A 285 7.13 17.66 2.49
N ILE A 286 7.53 17.51 1.23
CA ILE A 286 7.29 18.50 0.16
C ILE A 286 5.78 18.66 -0.10
N LYS A 287 5.01 17.57 -0.18
CA LYS A 287 3.57 17.60 -0.40
C LYS A 287 2.85 18.28 0.75
N SER A 288 3.18 17.94 1.99
CA SER A 288 2.62 18.57 3.19
C SER A 288 2.89 20.08 3.23
N GLN A 289 4.12 20.50 2.94
CA GLN A 289 4.49 21.91 2.86
C GLN A 289 3.76 22.64 1.73
N SER A 290 3.56 21.98 0.59
CA SER A 290 2.82 22.51 -0.56
C SER A 290 1.34 22.71 -0.23
N VAL A 291 0.69 21.72 0.38
CA VAL A 291 -0.71 21.77 0.82
C VAL A 291 -0.91 22.86 1.87
N THR A 292 -0.01 22.97 2.85
CA THR A 292 -0.06 24.00 3.90
C THR A 292 0.00 25.40 3.30
N ARG A 293 0.96 25.64 2.40
CA ARG A 293 1.11 26.92 1.69
C ARG A 293 -0.10 27.24 0.80
N SER A 294 -0.65 26.25 0.10
CA SER A 294 -1.85 26.42 -0.73
C SER A 294 -3.07 26.80 0.11
N ARG A 295 -3.22 26.17 1.28
CA ARG A 295 -4.26 26.53 2.26
C ARG A 295 -4.10 27.96 2.75
N GLU A 296 -2.91 28.38 3.18
CA GLU A 296 -2.65 29.75 3.65
C GLU A 296 -2.96 30.79 2.58
N TYR A 297 -2.53 30.55 1.33
CA TYR A 297 -2.83 31.41 0.19
C TYR A 297 -4.34 31.53 -0.07
N THR A 298 -5.05 30.40 -0.07
CA THR A 298 -6.50 30.36 -0.28
C THR A 298 -7.23 31.08 0.85
N GLU A 299 -6.79 30.93 2.09
CA GLU A 299 -7.35 31.61 3.26
C GLU A 299 -7.22 33.14 3.13
N VAL A 300 -6.09 33.64 2.62
CA VAL A 300 -5.92 35.07 2.32
C VAL A 300 -6.89 35.55 1.24
N ILE A 301 -7.07 34.79 0.16
CA ILE A 301 -8.01 35.14 -0.91
C ILE A 301 -9.45 35.16 -0.40
N VAL A 302 -9.87 34.14 0.36
CA VAL A 302 -11.22 34.07 0.94
C VAL A 302 -11.49 35.29 1.80
N ASN A 303 -10.57 35.64 2.70
CA ASN A 303 -10.69 36.84 3.54
C ASN A 303 -10.82 38.14 2.71
N GLN A 304 -10.08 38.25 1.60
CA GLN A 304 -10.16 39.42 0.72
C GLN A 304 -11.49 39.49 -0.05
N LEU A 305 -11.98 38.35 -0.51
CA LEU A 305 -13.28 38.25 -1.19
C LEU A 305 -14.43 38.54 -0.23
N GLU A 306 -14.36 38.06 1.01
CA GLU A 306 -15.34 38.37 2.06
C GLU A 306 -15.41 39.88 2.32
N ARG A 307 -14.26 40.54 2.49
CA ARG A 307 -14.22 42.01 2.63
C ARG A 307 -14.79 42.74 1.42
N THR A 308 -14.51 42.27 0.22
CA THR A 308 -15.03 42.88 -1.02
C THR A 308 -16.55 42.70 -1.12
N ARG A 309 -17.05 41.51 -0.82
CA ARG A 309 -18.48 41.22 -0.74
C ARG A 309 -19.14 42.14 0.29
N ASP A 310 -18.56 42.25 1.48
CA ASP A 310 -19.12 43.08 2.53
C ASP A 310 -19.09 44.57 2.11
N ASN A 311 -18.05 45.05 1.42
CA ASN A 311 -18.04 46.43 0.91
C ASN A 311 -19.14 46.73 -0.13
N ILE A 312 -19.55 45.74 -0.93
CA ILE A 312 -20.55 45.94 -2.01
C ILE A 312 -21.97 45.62 -1.53
N SER A 313 -22.11 44.57 -0.72
CA SER A 313 -23.38 43.94 -0.38
C SER A 313 -23.67 43.95 1.12
N ALA A 314 -22.76 44.43 1.98
CA ALA A 314 -23.13 44.65 3.36
C ALA A 314 -24.12 45.81 3.42
N VAL A 315 -25.26 45.50 4.00
CA VAL A 315 -26.30 46.46 4.32
C VAL A 315 -25.83 47.28 5.52
N SER A 316 -25.62 48.58 5.32
CA SER A 316 -25.33 49.48 6.43
C SER A 316 -26.59 49.66 7.27
N ILE A 317 -26.56 49.19 8.53
CA ILE A 317 -27.69 49.34 9.46
C ILE A 317 -28.07 50.80 9.63
N ASP A 318 -27.09 51.71 9.57
CA ASP A 318 -27.32 53.15 9.67
C ASP A 318 -28.03 53.71 8.42
N GLU A 319 -27.72 53.19 7.22
CA GLU A 319 -28.39 53.58 5.98
C GLU A 319 -29.81 53.01 5.90
N GLU A 320 -30.00 51.75 6.28
CA GLU A 320 -31.34 51.16 6.44
C GLU A 320 -32.15 51.90 7.51
N MET A 321 -31.54 52.29 8.63
CA MET A 321 -32.21 53.05 9.69
C MET A 321 -32.59 54.46 9.19
N ALA A 322 -31.71 55.13 8.46
CA ALA A 322 -32.02 56.42 7.84
C ALA A 322 -33.15 56.30 6.80
N ASN A 323 -33.16 55.23 6.00
CA ASN A 323 -34.23 54.93 5.06
C ASN A 323 -35.54 54.62 5.78
N ILE A 324 -35.51 53.83 6.86
CA ILE A 324 -36.68 53.55 7.70
C ILE A 324 -37.25 54.84 8.29
N ILE A 325 -36.40 55.71 8.86
CA ILE A 325 -36.81 57.00 9.41
C ILE A 325 -37.41 57.89 8.31
N LYS A 326 -36.78 57.93 7.12
CA LYS A 326 -37.30 58.66 5.96
C LYS A 326 -38.67 58.13 5.52
N TYR A 327 -38.87 56.82 5.47
CA TYR A 327 -40.15 56.20 5.12
C TYR A 327 -41.22 56.44 6.21
N GLN A 328 -40.84 56.43 7.49
CA GLN A 328 -41.73 56.79 8.59
C GLN A 328 -42.18 58.25 8.51
N HIS A 329 -41.25 59.18 8.24
CA HIS A 329 -41.60 60.59 8.03
C HIS A 329 -42.46 60.80 6.79
N ALA A 330 -42.15 60.13 5.67
CA ALA A 330 -42.96 60.21 4.45
C ALA A 330 -44.37 59.66 4.68
N TYR A 331 -44.51 58.56 5.41
CA TYR A 331 -45.80 57.98 5.78
C TYR A 331 -46.60 58.92 6.70
N ALA A 332 -45.96 59.50 7.71
CA ALA A 332 -46.60 60.47 8.61
C ALA A 332 -47.04 61.74 7.86
N ALA A 333 -46.23 62.24 6.92
CA ALA A 333 -46.58 63.38 6.07
C ALA A 333 -47.75 63.05 5.12
N ALA A 334 -47.75 61.86 4.49
CA ALA A 334 -48.84 61.39 3.65
C ALA A 334 -50.15 61.22 4.44
N ALA A 335 -50.09 60.65 5.65
CA ALA A 335 -51.23 60.52 6.54
C ALA A 335 -51.79 61.90 6.94
N LYS A 336 -50.93 62.89 7.18
CA LYS A 336 -51.35 64.27 7.46
C LYS A 336 -52.00 64.93 6.25
N LEU A 337 -51.46 64.74 5.04
CA LEU A 337 -52.08 65.22 3.80
C LEU A 337 -53.46 64.59 3.56
N ILE A 338 -53.60 63.29 3.84
CA ILE A 338 -54.90 62.59 3.77
C ILE A 338 -55.87 63.19 4.80
N SER A 339 -55.42 63.42 6.04
CA SER A 339 -56.26 64.03 7.08
C SER A 339 -56.70 65.45 6.73
N THR A 340 -55.79 66.28 6.22
CA THR A 340 -56.11 67.65 5.77
C THR A 340 -57.01 67.62 4.55
N GLY A 341 -56.81 66.67 3.63
CA GLY A 341 -57.71 66.43 2.51
C GLY A 341 -59.12 66.03 2.97
N ASP A 342 -59.23 65.13 3.94
CA ASP A 342 -60.50 64.69 4.53
C ASP A 342 -61.22 65.83 5.27
N GLU A 343 -60.47 66.69 5.97
CA GLU A 343 -60.99 67.92 6.58
C GLU A 343 -61.49 68.92 5.53
N MET A 344 -60.75 69.13 4.43
CA MET A 344 -61.21 69.97 3.31
C MET A 344 -62.46 69.39 2.64
N PHE A 345 -62.52 68.07 2.45
CA PHE A 345 -63.71 67.39 1.91
C PHE A 345 -64.92 67.54 2.83
N LYS A 346 -64.75 67.36 4.14
CA LYS A 346 -65.82 67.61 5.14
C LYS A 346 -66.29 69.05 5.12
N THR A 347 -65.37 70.02 5.07
CA THR A 347 -65.71 71.45 5.01
C THR A 347 -66.49 71.79 3.75
N LEU A 348 -66.14 71.22 2.59
CA LEU A 348 -66.90 71.39 1.35
C LEU A 348 -68.29 70.74 1.39
N LEU A 349 -68.44 69.63 2.13
CA LEU A 349 -69.73 68.97 2.34
C LEU A 349 -70.63 69.72 3.31
N ASP A 350 -70.07 70.35 4.36
CA ASP A 350 -70.80 71.13 5.36
C ASP A 350 -71.24 72.52 4.86
N ILE A 351 -70.69 73.01 3.75
CA ILE A 351 -71.09 74.28 3.11
C ILE A 351 -72.37 74.13 2.25
N ARG A 352 -73.05 72.98 2.28
CA ARG A 352 -74.25 72.71 1.48
C ARG A 352 -75.56 72.69 2.27
#